data_AF-A0A941Y465-F1
#
_entry.id   AF-A0A941Y465-F1
#
_cell.length_a   1.000
_cell.length_b   1.000
_cell.length_c   1.000
_cell.angle_alpha   90.00
_cell.angle_beta   90.00
_cell.angle_gamma   90.00
#
_symmetry.space_group_name_H-M   'P 1'
#
loop_
_entity.id
_entity.type
_entity.pdbx_description
1 polymer ?
#
loop_
_entity_poly.entity_id
_entity_poly.type
_entity_poly.pdbx_seq_one_letter_code
_entity_poly.pdbx_strand_id
1 'polypeptide(L)'
;MTTPSPDESFRQNLSDHLAGFTAAPILFVGSGLSRRYLGLPDWPSLLEQLATLTDREFSYYRSAASGEMPAIAEMLTRPLQDRVCCTIR
;
A
#
# COMPACT_ATOMS: atom_id res chain seq x y z
N MET A 1 15.13 -0.96 -40.78
CA MET A 1 13.98 -1.72 -40.28
C MET A 1 14.09 -1.69 -38.77
N THR A 2 13.32 -0.83 -38.11
CA THR A 2 13.40 -0.63 -36.66
C THR A 2 12.41 -1.57 -36.01
N THR A 3 12.89 -2.55 -35.26
CA THR A 3 12.05 -3.42 -34.44
C THR A 3 11.44 -2.56 -33.32
N PRO A 4 10.11 -2.62 -33.07
CA PRO A 4 9.52 -1.89 -31.95
C PRO A 4 10.15 -2.37 -30.64
N SER A 5 10.33 -1.45 -29.70
CA SER A 5 10.89 -1.79 -28.40
C SER A 5 9.95 -2.77 -27.65
N PRO A 6 10.47 -3.60 -26.73
CA PRO A 6 9.67 -4.61 -26.04
C PRO A 6 8.43 -4.02 -25.33
N ASP A 7 8.53 -2.80 -24.81
CA ASP A 7 7.42 -2.11 -24.15
C ASP A 7 6.31 -1.68 -25.12
N GLU A 8 6.66 -1.32 -26.36
CA GLU A 8 5.71 -0.90 -27.38
C GLU A 8 4.85 -2.08 -27.84
N SER A 9 5.48 -3.23 -28.07
CA SER A 9 4.75 -4.47 -28.41
C SER A 9 3.80 -4.93 -27.30
N PHE A 10 4.18 -4.79 -26.03
CA PHE A 10 3.32 -5.12 -24.90
C PHE A 10 2.09 -4.20 -24.82
N ARG A 11 2.31 -2.89 -24.95
CA ARG A 11 1.23 -1.88 -24.95
C ARG A 11 0.22 -2.14 -26.05
N GLN A 12 0.70 -2.48 -27.25
CA GLN A 12 -0.17 -2.78 -28.38
C GLN A 12 -1.02 -4.03 -28.12
N ASN A 13 -0.39 -5.14 -27.72
CA ASN A 13 -1.10 -6.39 -27.41
C ASN A 13 -2.16 -6.22 -26.31
N LEU A 14 -1.83 -5.46 -25.26
CA LEU A 14 -2.77 -5.17 -24.18
C LEU A 14 -3.95 -4.34 -24.69
N SER A 15 -3.68 -3.31 -25.50
CA SER A 15 -4.71 -2.43 -26.07
C SER A 15 -5.67 -3.20 -26.96
N ASP A 16 -5.14 -4.04 -27.86
CA ASP A 16 -5.94 -4.86 -28.76
C ASP A 16 -6.81 -5.87 -28.00
N HIS A 17 -6.28 -6.47 -26.93
CA HIS A 17 -7.03 -7.37 -26.07
C HIS A 17 -8.17 -6.66 -25.32
N LEU A 18 -7.90 -5.47 -24.77
CA LEU A 18 -8.91 -4.67 -24.07
C LEU A 18 -9.99 -4.11 -25.01
N ALA A 19 -9.65 -3.82 -26.27
CA ALA A 19 -10.60 -3.36 -27.28
C ALA A 19 -11.59 -4.46 -27.72
N GLY A 20 -11.30 -5.74 -27.45
CA GLY A 20 -12.19 -6.86 -27.76
C GLY A 20 -13.41 -7.00 -26.85
N PHE A 21 -13.46 -6.26 -25.73
CA PHE A 21 -14.60 -6.28 -24.83
C PHE A 21 -15.68 -5.27 -25.26
N THR A 22 -16.94 -5.71 -25.30
CA THR A 22 -18.09 -4.85 -25.64
C THR A 22 -18.36 -3.77 -24.60
N ALA A 23 -17.94 -3.98 -23.35
CA ALA A 23 -18.08 -3.03 -22.25
C ALA A 23 -16.71 -2.57 -21.74
N ALA A 24 -16.67 -1.39 -21.12
CA ALA A 24 -15.44 -0.86 -20.56
C ALA A 24 -14.85 -1.82 -19.49
N PRO A 25 -13.59 -2.24 -19.63
CA PRO A 25 -12.97 -3.16 -18.67
C PRO A 25 -12.76 -2.46 -17.33
N ILE A 26 -13.00 -3.18 -16.24
CA ILE A 26 -12.77 -2.70 -14.86
C ILE A 26 -11.55 -3.43 -14.29
N LEU A 27 -10.57 -2.67 -13.82
CA LEU A 27 -9.37 -3.19 -13.16
C LEU A 27 -9.45 -2.97 -11.65
N PHE A 28 -9.56 -4.04 -10.89
CA PHE A 28 -9.45 -4.01 -9.43
C PHE A 28 -8.01 -4.28 -9.00
N VAL A 29 -7.38 -3.29 -8.38
CA VAL A 29 -6.04 -3.44 -7.82
C VAL A 29 -6.14 -3.61 -6.31
N GLY A 30 -5.89 -4.83 -5.83
CA GLY A 30 -5.81 -5.13 -4.40
C GLY A 30 -4.40 -5.01 -3.84
N SER A 31 -4.29 -5.08 -2.51
CA SER A 31 -3.01 -5.07 -1.78
C SER A 31 -2.05 -6.21 -2.20
N GLY A 32 -2.56 -7.26 -2.84
CA GLY A 32 -1.75 -8.34 -3.39
C GLY A 32 -0.80 -7.93 -4.51
N LEU A 33 -1.11 -6.89 -5.29
CA LEU A 33 -0.19 -6.34 -6.30
C LEU A 33 1.00 -5.68 -5.60
N SER A 34 0.71 -4.79 -4.66
CA SER A 34 1.68 -4.06 -3.86
C SER A 34 2.65 -4.99 -3.11
N ARG A 35 2.12 -6.03 -2.47
CA ARG A 35 2.95 -6.97 -1.70
C ARG A 35 3.86 -7.84 -2.59
N ARG A 36 3.36 -8.32 -3.74
CA ARG A 36 4.12 -9.26 -4.59
C ARG A 36 5.10 -8.58 -5.53
N TYR A 37 4.73 -7.43 -6.08
CA TYR A 37 5.46 -6.82 -7.18
C TYR A 37 6.09 -5.47 -6.84
N LEU A 38 5.68 -4.82 -5.76
CA LEU A 38 6.24 -3.54 -5.31
C LEU A 38 7.03 -3.67 -3.99
N GLY A 39 7.11 -4.87 -3.40
CA GLY A 39 7.83 -5.09 -2.14
C GLY A 39 7.26 -4.31 -0.94
N LEU A 40 5.99 -3.93 -1.00
CA LEU A 40 5.35 -3.14 0.05
C LEU A 40 4.98 -4.00 1.27
N PRO A 41 4.98 -3.42 2.49
CA PRO A 41 4.71 -4.15 3.71
C PRO A 41 3.27 -4.69 3.76
N ASP A 42 3.07 -5.72 4.57
CA ASP A 42 1.74 -6.15 4.96
C ASP A 42 1.17 -5.31 6.10
N TRP A 43 -0.08 -5.57 6.47
CA TRP A 43 -0.77 -4.76 7.47
C TRP A 43 -0.05 -4.73 8.83
N PRO A 44 0.36 -5.86 9.45
CA PRO A 44 1.16 -5.84 10.67
C PRO A 44 2.48 -5.07 10.51
N SER A 45 3.24 -5.35 9.45
CA SER A 45 4.54 -4.71 9.20
C SER A 45 4.40 -3.20 8.99
N LEU A 46 3.30 -2.76 8.38
CA LEU A 46 2.97 -1.35 8.21
C LEU A 46 2.72 -0.69 9.57
N LEU A 47 1.97 -1.33 10.47
CA LEU A 47 1.72 -0.79 11.81
C LEU A 47 2.99 -0.74 12.66
N GLU A 48 3.88 -1.74 12.52
CA GLU A 48 5.21 -1.71 13.14
C GLU A 48 6.03 -0.51 12.63
N GLN A 49 6.09 -0.30 11.32
CA GLN A 49 6.77 0.85 10.74
C GLN A 49 6.17 2.18 11.22
N LEU A 50 4.84 2.28 11.29
CA LEU A 50 4.17 3.48 11.81
C LEU A 50 4.45 3.72 13.29
N ALA A 51 4.54 2.68 14.11
CA ALA A 51 4.89 2.81 15.52
C ALA A 51 6.29 3.43 15.72
N THR A 52 7.24 3.19 14.80
CA THR A 52 8.58 3.83 14.86
C THR A 52 8.56 5.35 14.74
N LEU A 53 7.47 5.92 14.21
CA LEU A 53 7.27 7.36 14.12
C LEU A 53 6.69 7.97 15.40
N THR A 54 6.39 7.14 16.39
CA THR A 54 5.81 7.54 17.68
C THR A 54 6.84 7.40 18.80
N ASP A 55 6.52 7.90 20.00
CA ASP A 55 7.41 7.80 21.16
C ASP A 55 7.40 6.42 21.85
N ARG A 56 6.70 5.42 21.28
CA ARG A 56 6.54 4.09 21.89
C ARG A 56 6.79 2.97 20.88
N GLU A 57 7.36 1.89 21.37
CA GLU A 57 7.59 0.66 20.59
C GLU A 57 6.27 -0.04 20.23
N PHE A 58 6.25 -0.77 19.11
CA PHE A 58 5.08 -1.54 18.67
C PHE A 58 4.55 -2.51 19.73
N SER A 59 5.44 -3.10 20.54
CA SER A 59 5.08 -4.03 21.63
C SER A 59 4.17 -3.39 22.67
N TYR A 60 4.33 -2.10 22.96
CA TYR A 60 3.44 -1.36 23.86
C TYR A 60 2.01 -1.32 23.31
N TYR A 61 1.86 -0.95 22.04
CA TYR A 61 0.55 -0.87 21.38
C TYR A 61 -0.10 -2.25 21.27
N ARG A 62 0.69 -3.27 20.92
CA ARG A 62 0.22 -4.66 20.86
C ARG A 62 -0.31 -5.14 22.22
N SER A 63 0.40 -4.86 23.31
CA SER A 63 -0.04 -5.21 24.66
C SER A 63 -1.28 -4.43 25.10
N ALA A 64 -1.35 -3.13 24.80
CA ALA A 64 -2.48 -2.28 25.17
C ALA A 64 -3.77 -2.61 24.40
N ALA A 65 -3.64 -3.08 23.16
CA ALA A 65 -4.75 -3.45 22.29
C ALA A 65 -5.10 -4.96 22.36
N SER A 66 -4.54 -5.72 23.30
CA SER A 66 -4.71 -7.18 23.40
C SER A 66 -4.36 -7.95 22.10
N GLY A 67 -3.49 -7.37 21.26
CA GLY A 67 -3.11 -7.93 19.97
C GLY A 67 -4.06 -7.62 18.80
N GLU A 68 -5.16 -6.90 19.03
CA GLU A 68 -6.13 -6.57 17.98
C GLU A 68 -5.60 -5.47 17.04
N MET A 69 -5.29 -5.84 15.79
CA MET A 69 -4.68 -4.93 14.81
C MET A 69 -5.50 -3.64 14.55
N PRO A 70 -6.85 -3.66 14.46
CA PRO A 70 -7.62 -2.43 14.28
C PRO A 70 -7.47 -1.47 15.47
N ALA A 71 -7.47 -2.00 16.69
CA ALA A 71 -7.29 -1.21 17.90
C ALA A 71 -5.87 -0.62 17.99
N ILE A 72 -4.85 -1.37 17.56
CA ILE A 72 -3.48 -0.84 17.43
C ILE A 72 -3.44 0.37 16.49
N ALA A 73 -4.08 0.26 15.32
CA ALA A 73 -4.13 1.37 14.35
C ALA A 73 -4.86 2.60 14.91
N GLU A 74 -5.96 2.40 15.64
CA GLU A 74 -6.67 3.48 16.31
C GLU A 74 -5.78 4.18 17.36
N MET A 75 -5.06 3.41 18.17
CA MET A 75 -4.14 3.95 19.18
C MET A 75 -2.96 4.73 18.58
N LEU A 76 -2.49 4.34 17.38
CA LEU A 76 -1.41 5.04 16.67
C LEU A 76 -1.86 6.39 16.10
N THR A 77 -3.17 6.62 15.92
CA THR A 77 -3.68 7.79 15.21
C THR A 77 -3.27 9.11 15.87
N ARG A 78 -3.49 9.28 17.18
CA ARG A 78 -3.14 10.54 17.88
C ARG A 78 -1.63 10.81 17.88
N PRO A 79 -0.76 9.87 18.30
CA PRO A 79 0.69 10.08 18.26
C PRO A 79 1.21 10.45 16.87
N LEU A 80 0.66 9.83 15.82
CA LEU A 80 1.05 10.15 14.44
C LEU A 80 0.58 11.54 14.00
N GLN A 81 -0.65 11.92 14.34
CA GLN A 81 -1.18 13.26 14.02
C GLN A 81 -0.30 14.37 14.61
N ASP A 82 0.14 14.21 15.87
CA ASP A 82 1.00 15.18 16.54
C ASP A 82 2.35 15.35 15.82
N ARG A 83 2.90 14.27 15.24
CA ARG A 83 4.19 14.28 14.53
C ARG A 83 4.09 14.81 13.10
N VAL A 84 3.03 14.46 12.39
CA VAL A 84 2.82 14.92 11.02
C VAL A 84 2.40 16.39 11.01
N CYS A 85 1.58 16.83 11.95
CA CYS A 85 1.07 18.21 11.99
C CYS A 85 2.14 19.23 12.40
N CYS A 86 3.01 18.91 13.35
CA CYS A 86 4.09 19.81 13.77
C CYS A 86 5.23 19.94 12.73
N THR A 87 5.24 19.12 11.69
CA THR A 87 6.27 19.18 10.62
C THR A 87 5.86 20.12 9.46
N ILE A 88 4.59 20.50 9.33
CA ILE A 88 4.07 21.39 8.27
C ILE A 88 3.66 22.76 8.84
N ARG A 89 4.33 23.21 9.91
CA ARG A 89 4.15 24.57 10.44
C ARG A 89 5.48 25.27 10.66
#